data_AF-A0A2P6WBB6-F1
#
_entry.id   AF-A0A2P6WBB6-F1
#
_cell.length_a   1.000
_cell.length_b   1.000
_cell.length_c   1.000
_cell.angle_alpha   90.00
_cell.angle_beta   90.00
_cell.angle_gamma   90.00
#
_symmetry.space_group_name_H-M   'P 1'
#
loop_
_entity.id
_entity.type
_entity.pdbx_description
1 polymer ?
#
loop_
_entity_poly.entity_id
_entity_poly.type
_entity_poly.pdbx_seq_one_letter_code
_entity_poly.pdbx_strand_id
1 'polypeptide(L)'
;MKSIIKVQWKKVSEGNWKASLLLATKEGFEKRGLEPGRGLSYEVANERRCTGYAPSPGERAKCPEFREIEKGSQCPECRGKDIYSGYVRGEENDLDGDFSVYMAQIGGMVKVGVTRKEKIPKRWIEQGADYGAEIVSGISSNEALEKEDELTDGEITQRIRKEKKTSTPKNPDKLSKILGKRDLDAEIVDVQNLTVYPEIEGEFNRGGLLEGKIQSVKGQIVSNGRVAMAMTSGKTLKQPDQKGLNSF
;
A
#
# COMPACT_ATOMS: atom_id res chain seq x y z
N MET A 1 -10.06 -9.52 18.26
CA MET A 1 -9.33 -9.82 17.00
C MET A 1 -9.58 -8.70 16.00
N LYS A 2 -8.56 -8.30 15.23
CA LYS A 2 -8.67 -7.25 14.20
C LYS A 2 -8.09 -7.76 12.89
N SER A 3 -8.55 -7.28 11.75
CA SER A 3 -8.01 -7.61 10.43
C SER A 3 -7.41 -6.39 9.77
N ILE A 4 -6.21 -6.50 9.21
CA ILE A 4 -5.54 -5.41 8.53
C ILE A 4 -6.33 -5.06 7.27
N ILE A 5 -6.68 -3.80 7.08
CA ILE A 5 -7.19 -3.32 5.79
C ILE A 5 -6.01 -2.85 4.96
N LYS A 6 -5.30 -1.83 5.46
CA LYS A 6 -4.12 -1.21 4.84
C LYS A 6 -3.45 -0.27 5.82
N VAL A 7 -2.20 0.08 5.53
CA VAL A 7 -1.62 1.34 5.98
C VAL A 7 -2.23 2.46 5.13
N GLN A 8 -2.91 3.38 5.79
CA GLN A 8 -3.54 4.54 5.21
C GLN A 8 -2.67 5.78 5.45
N TRP A 9 -2.45 6.53 4.38
CA TRP A 9 -1.67 7.77 4.38
C TRP A 9 -2.57 8.99 4.24
N LYS A 10 -2.31 10.03 5.03
CA LYS A 10 -3.02 11.31 4.98
C LYS A 10 -2.02 12.47 4.99
N LYS A 11 -2.20 13.42 4.07
CA LYS A 11 -1.48 14.70 4.06
C LYS A 11 -1.92 15.52 5.28
N VAL A 12 -0.97 15.96 6.08
CA VAL A 12 -1.21 16.77 7.29
C VAL A 12 -0.77 18.21 7.08
N SER A 13 0.32 18.42 6.33
CA SER A 13 0.71 19.71 5.78
C SER A 13 1.39 19.48 4.42
N GLU A 14 1.82 20.55 3.77
CA GLU A 14 2.74 20.45 2.64
C GLU A 14 4.00 19.67 3.05
N GLY A 15 4.43 18.74 2.18
CA GLY A 15 5.56 17.83 2.46
C GLY A 15 5.36 16.81 3.58
N ASN A 16 4.24 16.81 4.33
CA ASN A 16 4.09 15.94 5.51
C ASN A 16 2.90 15.00 5.40
N TRP A 17 3.18 13.74 5.07
CA TRP A 17 2.22 12.64 5.15
C TRP A 17 2.43 11.81 6.41
N LYS A 18 1.32 11.48 7.09
CA LYS A 18 1.31 10.57 8.25
C LYS A 18 0.62 9.26 7.91
N ALA A 19 1.15 8.16 8.44
CA ALA A 19 0.59 6.84 8.30
C ALA A 19 -0.26 6.44 9.52
N SER A 20 -1.31 5.69 9.23
CA SER A 20 -2.14 5.02 10.23
C SER A 20 -2.52 3.63 9.72
N LEU A 21 -2.68 2.68 10.62
CA LEU A 21 -3.16 1.36 10.29
C LEU A 21 -4.68 1.37 10.36
N LEU A 22 -5.34 1.11 9.22
CA LEU A 22 -6.77 0.92 9.14
C LEU A 22 -7.08 -0.57 9.34
N LEU A 23 -7.98 -0.86 10.27
CA LEU A 23 -8.32 -2.21 10.72
C LEU A 23 -9.82 -2.44 10.59
N ALA A 24 -10.20 -3.64 10.14
CA ALA A 24 -11.57 -4.15 10.23
C ALA A 24 -11.77 -4.90 11.54
N THR A 25 -12.91 -4.67 12.17
CA THR A 25 -13.38 -5.38 13.36
C THR A 25 -14.79 -5.91 13.10
N LYS A 26 -15.32 -6.70 14.04
CA LYS A 26 -16.72 -7.15 13.97
C LYS A 26 -17.70 -5.97 14.01
N GLU A 27 -17.35 -4.93 14.77
CA GLU A 27 -18.21 -3.77 14.97
C GLU A 27 -18.08 -2.72 13.88
N GLY A 28 -16.92 -2.65 13.20
CA GLY A 28 -16.72 -1.71 12.10
C GLY A 28 -15.25 -1.55 11.75
N PHE A 29 -14.75 -0.32 11.88
CA PHE A 29 -13.38 0.02 11.52
C PHE A 29 -12.68 0.76 12.64
N GLU A 30 -11.40 0.48 12.80
CA GLU A 30 -10.53 1.19 13.72
C GLU A 30 -9.32 1.76 12.99
N LYS A 31 -8.82 2.90 13.47
CA LYS A 31 -7.57 3.49 13.01
C LYS A 31 -6.59 3.57 14.15
N ARG A 32 -5.35 3.16 13.91
CA ARG A 32 -4.24 3.33 14.85
C ARG A 32 -3.13 4.13 14.18
N GLY A 33 -2.71 5.24 14.78
CA GLY A 33 -1.58 6.01 14.28
C GLY A 33 -0.30 5.16 14.28
N LEU A 34 0.55 5.41 13.28
CA LEU A 34 1.85 4.74 13.14
C LEU A 34 2.99 5.75 13.25
N GLU A 35 2.91 6.68 14.20
CA GLU A 35 3.95 7.69 14.39
C GLU A 35 5.27 7.05 14.85
N PRO A 36 6.45 7.51 14.36
CA PRO A 36 7.73 7.08 14.89
C PRO A 36 7.81 7.29 16.42
N GLY A 37 8.44 6.35 17.11
CA GLY A 37 8.54 6.29 18.58
C GLY A 37 7.32 5.68 19.28
N ARG A 38 6.18 5.54 18.61
CA ARG A 38 4.98 4.94 19.21
C ARG A 38 5.14 3.45 19.44
N GLY A 39 4.72 2.98 20.62
CA GLY A 39 4.71 1.55 20.95
C GLY A 39 3.69 0.74 20.15
N LEU A 40 4.14 -0.41 19.65
CA LEU A 40 3.35 -1.49 19.08
C LEU A 40 3.72 -2.80 19.78
N SER A 41 2.73 -3.64 19.98
CA SER A 41 2.91 -5.03 20.38
C SER A 41 1.76 -5.80 19.75
N TYR A 42 2.03 -6.42 18.61
CA TYR A 42 1.06 -7.19 17.85
C TYR A 42 1.71 -8.40 17.22
N GLU A 43 0.93 -9.48 17.11
CA GLU A 43 1.27 -10.60 16.25
C GLU A 43 0.48 -10.49 14.94
N VAL A 44 1.18 -10.43 13.81
CA VAL A 44 0.57 -10.55 12.48
C VAL A 44 0.41 -12.03 12.16
N ALA A 45 -0.81 -12.53 12.31
CA ALA A 45 -1.09 -13.94 12.17
C ALA A 45 -1.48 -14.30 10.73
N ASN A 46 -1.43 -15.59 10.39
CA ASN A 46 -1.72 -16.05 9.03
C ASN A 46 -3.22 -16.17 8.76
N GLU A 47 -4.05 -16.28 9.81
CA GLU A 47 -5.50 -16.26 9.69
C GLU A 47 -5.95 -14.95 9.05
N ARG A 48 -6.99 -15.06 8.22
CA ARG A 48 -7.49 -13.91 7.47
C ARG A 48 -8.99 -13.72 7.68
N ARG A 49 -9.38 -12.46 7.73
CA ARG A 49 -10.79 -12.06 7.90
C ARG A 49 -11.15 -11.01 6.87
N CYS A 50 -12.38 -11.10 6.36
CA CYS A 50 -12.92 -10.16 5.38
C CYS A 50 -12.83 -8.72 5.87
N THR A 51 -12.36 -7.83 5.00
CA THR A 51 -12.10 -6.42 5.29
C THR A 51 -13.25 -5.48 4.92
N GLY A 52 -14.40 -6.04 4.54
CA GLY A 52 -15.55 -5.29 4.03
C GLY A 52 -15.46 -4.99 2.53
N TYR A 53 -16.23 -4.00 2.07
CA TYR A 53 -16.34 -3.60 0.67
C TYR A 53 -16.56 -2.08 0.53
N ALA A 54 -16.35 -1.54 -0.67
CA ALA A 54 -16.74 -0.17 -1.01
C ALA A 54 -18.10 -0.18 -1.74
N PRO A 55 -19.19 0.29 -1.10
CA PRO A 55 -20.50 0.40 -1.76
C PRO A 55 -20.57 1.57 -2.76
N SER A 56 -19.78 2.62 -2.50
CA SER A 56 -19.75 3.87 -3.26
C SER A 56 -18.34 4.46 -3.25
N PRO A 57 -17.98 5.38 -4.17
CA PRO A 57 -16.67 5.99 -4.19
C PRO A 57 -16.32 6.68 -2.86
N GLY A 58 -15.19 6.31 -2.27
CA GLY A 58 -14.74 6.89 -0.99
C GLY A 58 -15.42 6.33 0.26
N GLU A 59 -16.46 5.52 0.11
CA GLU A 59 -17.13 4.85 1.21
C GLU A 59 -16.52 3.48 1.52
N ARG A 60 -16.82 2.97 2.72
CA ARG A 60 -16.47 1.61 3.11
C ARG A 60 -17.52 1.05 4.07
N ALA A 61 -18.04 -0.12 3.72
CA ALA A 61 -18.97 -0.90 4.52
C ALA A 61 -18.27 -2.11 5.14
N LYS A 62 -18.59 -2.41 6.40
CA LYS A 62 -18.02 -3.58 7.10
C LYS A 62 -18.55 -4.87 6.50
N CYS A 63 -17.79 -5.96 6.61
CA CYS A 63 -18.33 -7.29 6.34
C CYS A 63 -19.35 -7.64 7.44
N PRO A 64 -20.62 -7.92 7.12
CA PRO A 64 -21.64 -8.21 8.13
C PRO A 64 -21.27 -9.36 9.07
N GLU A 65 -20.59 -10.37 8.53
CA GLU A 65 -20.19 -11.58 9.27
C GLU A 65 -18.75 -11.56 9.79
N PHE A 66 -17.94 -10.55 9.41
CA PHE A 66 -16.50 -10.56 9.62
C PHE A 66 -15.87 -11.93 9.28
N ARG A 67 -16.27 -12.47 8.12
CA ARG A 67 -16.06 -13.86 7.72
C ARG A 67 -14.58 -14.21 7.64
N GLU A 68 -14.23 -15.41 8.10
CA GLU A 68 -12.91 -16.00 7.85
C GLU A 68 -12.73 -16.29 6.37
N ILE A 69 -11.53 -16.06 5.85
CA ILE A 69 -11.22 -16.29 4.43
C ILE A 69 -9.85 -16.96 4.30
N GLU A 70 -9.70 -17.82 3.30
CA GLU A 70 -8.42 -18.50 3.06
C GLU A 70 -7.40 -17.60 2.36
N LYS A 71 -7.87 -16.73 1.44
CA LYS A 71 -7.02 -15.89 0.60
C LYS A 71 -7.65 -14.54 0.28
N GLY A 72 -6.81 -13.58 -0.12
CA GLY A 72 -7.25 -12.22 -0.45
C GLY A 72 -7.76 -11.45 0.77
N SER A 73 -8.52 -10.39 0.55
CA SER A 73 -8.99 -9.48 1.62
C SER A 73 -10.51 -9.44 1.78
N GLN A 74 -11.25 -10.15 0.93
CA GLN A 74 -12.72 -10.10 0.88
C GLN A 74 -13.31 -11.49 0.69
N CYS A 75 -14.41 -11.76 1.40
CA CYS A 75 -15.27 -12.91 1.12
C CYS A 75 -16.02 -12.70 -0.21
N PRO A 76 -16.59 -13.76 -0.82
CA PRO A 76 -17.29 -13.66 -2.09
C PRO A 76 -18.42 -12.61 -2.10
N GLU A 77 -19.20 -12.53 -1.02
CA GLU A 77 -20.32 -11.58 -0.93
C GLU A 77 -19.84 -10.13 -0.91
N CYS A 78 -18.86 -9.79 -0.07
CA CYS A 78 -18.29 -8.43 -0.04
C CYS A 78 -17.64 -8.08 -1.38
N ARG A 79 -16.97 -9.03 -2.04
CA ARG A 79 -16.39 -8.81 -3.37
C ARG A 79 -17.47 -8.50 -4.41
N GLY A 80 -18.59 -9.21 -4.39
CA GLY A 80 -19.71 -8.97 -5.31
C GLY A 80 -20.39 -7.61 -5.14
N LYS A 81 -20.26 -6.98 -3.97
CA LYS A 81 -20.81 -5.64 -3.67
C LYS A 81 -19.78 -4.51 -3.82
N ASP A 82 -18.52 -4.83 -4.11
CA ASP A 82 -17.46 -3.82 -4.18
C ASP A 82 -17.40 -3.19 -5.58
N ILE A 83 -17.64 -1.89 -5.65
CA ILE A 83 -17.66 -1.14 -6.92
C ILE A 83 -16.31 -1.15 -7.65
N TYR A 84 -15.21 -1.44 -6.95
CA TYR A 84 -13.88 -1.48 -7.55
C TYR A 84 -13.49 -2.88 -8.04
N SER A 85 -14.36 -3.90 -7.90
CA SER A 85 -14.05 -5.27 -8.27
C SER A 85 -13.67 -5.42 -9.76
N GLY A 86 -14.39 -4.76 -10.67
CA GLY A 86 -14.10 -4.78 -12.12
C GLY A 86 -12.79 -4.07 -12.44
N TYR A 87 -12.60 -2.85 -11.91
CA TYR A 87 -11.36 -2.09 -12.05
C TYR A 87 -10.12 -2.86 -11.55
N VAL A 88 -10.22 -3.55 -10.42
CA VAL A 88 -9.12 -4.38 -9.88
C VAL A 88 -8.78 -5.57 -10.79
N ARG A 89 -9.73 -6.02 -11.63
CA ARG A 89 -9.53 -7.08 -12.62
C ARG A 89 -9.04 -6.56 -13.97
N GLY A 90 -8.94 -5.24 -14.15
CA GLY A 90 -8.59 -4.63 -15.44
C GLY A 90 -9.72 -4.75 -16.46
N GLU A 91 -10.97 -4.82 -16.01
CA GLU A 91 -12.14 -4.78 -16.88
C GLU A 91 -12.41 -3.31 -17.30
N GLU A 92 -12.94 -3.12 -18.51
CA GLU A 92 -13.49 -1.82 -18.92
C GLU A 92 -14.44 -1.32 -17.84
N ASN A 93 -14.33 -0.02 -17.52
CA ASN A 93 -15.05 0.55 -16.41
C ASN A 93 -15.48 1.98 -16.71
N ASP A 94 -16.69 2.31 -16.26
CA ASP A 94 -17.28 3.64 -16.41
C ASP A 94 -16.93 4.55 -15.23
N LEU A 95 -15.67 4.53 -14.78
CA LEU A 95 -15.23 5.38 -13.69
C LEU A 95 -15.01 6.82 -14.18
N ASP A 96 -15.93 7.71 -13.83
CA ASP A 96 -15.80 9.14 -14.14
C ASP A 96 -14.59 9.81 -13.47
N GLY A 97 -14.00 10.79 -14.17
CA GLY A 97 -12.98 11.72 -13.68
C GLY A 97 -11.61 11.56 -14.34
N ASP A 98 -10.69 12.48 -14.03
CA ASP A 98 -9.35 12.51 -14.64
C ASP A 98 -8.41 11.48 -14.00
N PHE A 99 -7.77 10.69 -14.85
CA PHE A 99 -6.73 9.74 -14.48
C PHE A 99 -5.36 10.21 -14.94
N SER A 100 -4.36 9.58 -14.34
CA SER A 100 -2.96 9.85 -14.62
C SER A 100 -2.17 8.55 -14.55
N VAL A 101 -1.24 8.43 -15.49
CA VAL A 101 -0.28 7.34 -15.59
C VAL A 101 1.01 7.84 -14.99
N TYR A 102 1.58 7.08 -14.07
CA TYR A 102 2.85 7.43 -13.41
C TYR A 102 3.83 6.28 -13.48
N MET A 103 5.11 6.61 -13.35
CA MET A 103 6.16 5.68 -12.99
C MET A 103 6.60 5.91 -11.55
N ALA A 104 7.00 4.84 -10.87
CA ALA A 104 7.49 4.87 -9.50
C ALA A 104 8.70 3.95 -9.37
N GLN A 105 9.84 4.50 -8.97
CA GLN A 105 10.99 3.70 -8.55
C GLN A 105 10.75 3.19 -7.13
N ILE A 106 10.85 1.88 -6.95
CA ILE A 106 10.73 1.20 -5.66
C ILE A 106 11.89 0.21 -5.53
N GLY A 107 12.85 0.53 -4.68
CA GLY A 107 14.12 -0.18 -4.63
C GLY A 107 14.84 -0.12 -5.98
N GLY A 108 15.34 -1.28 -6.42
CA GLY A 108 15.97 -1.43 -7.74
C GLY A 108 15.00 -1.64 -8.91
N MET A 109 13.69 -1.43 -8.74
CA MET A 109 12.68 -1.67 -9.76
C MET A 109 11.89 -0.41 -10.08
N VAL A 110 11.33 -0.35 -11.30
CA VAL A 110 10.41 0.71 -11.71
C VAL A 110 9.06 0.08 -12.01
N LYS A 111 8.03 0.72 -11.50
CA LYS A 111 6.65 0.33 -11.72
C LYS A 111 5.91 1.42 -12.49
N VAL A 112 5.10 1.03 -13.46
CA VAL A 112 4.05 1.89 -14.03
C VAL A 112 2.74 1.66 -13.29
N GLY A 113 1.93 2.69 -13.15
CA GLY A 113 0.61 2.55 -12.59
C GLY A 113 -0.36 3.65 -12.95
N VAL A 114 -1.64 3.36 -12.74
CA VAL A 114 -2.72 4.32 -12.89
C VAL A 114 -3.29 4.77 -11.54
N THR A 115 -3.78 5.99 -11.49
CA THR A 115 -4.60 6.53 -10.40
C THR A 115 -5.35 7.76 -10.87
N ARG A 116 -6.36 8.18 -10.11
CA ARG A 116 -6.95 9.51 -10.29
C ARG A 116 -5.90 10.59 -10.09
N LYS A 117 -5.94 11.64 -10.92
CA LYS A 117 -4.96 12.72 -11.00
C LYS A 117 -4.65 13.34 -9.64
N GLU A 118 -5.70 13.65 -8.87
CA GLU A 118 -5.57 14.28 -7.55
C GLU A 118 -4.92 13.38 -6.48
N LYS A 119 -4.73 12.09 -6.77
CA LYS A 119 -4.20 11.10 -5.82
C LYS A 119 -2.75 10.71 -6.10
N ILE A 120 -2.09 11.28 -7.10
CA ILE A 120 -0.74 10.88 -7.53
C ILE A 120 0.27 10.81 -6.36
N PRO A 121 0.52 11.89 -5.58
CA PRO A 121 1.47 11.83 -4.48
C PRO A 121 1.10 10.77 -3.43
N LYS A 122 -0.19 10.67 -3.10
CA LYS A 122 -0.70 9.67 -2.18
C LYS A 122 -0.43 8.25 -2.67
N ARG A 123 -0.59 8.02 -3.98
CA ARG A 123 -0.46 6.71 -4.60
C ARG A 123 0.99 6.23 -4.58
N TRP A 124 1.94 7.12 -4.87
CA TRP A 124 3.36 6.83 -4.74
C TRP A 124 3.71 6.40 -3.31
N ILE A 125 3.29 7.20 -2.33
CA ILE A 125 3.52 6.92 -0.91
C ILE A 125 2.86 5.60 -0.49
N GLU A 126 1.59 5.38 -0.80
CA GLU A 126 0.86 4.14 -0.45
C GLU A 126 1.53 2.88 -1.03
N GLN A 127 2.22 3.01 -2.16
CA GLN A 127 2.96 1.93 -2.81
C GLN A 127 4.39 1.78 -2.31
N GLY A 128 4.90 2.71 -1.51
CA GLY A 128 6.27 2.71 -0.99
C GLY A 128 7.30 3.07 -2.06
N ALA A 129 6.96 4.01 -2.94
CA ALA A 129 7.89 4.59 -3.90
C ALA A 129 9.00 5.38 -3.20
N ASP A 130 10.20 5.30 -3.77
CA ASP A 130 11.35 6.14 -3.44
C ASP A 130 11.32 7.42 -4.28
N TYR A 131 11.05 7.25 -5.58
CA TYR A 131 10.88 8.33 -6.54
C TYR A 131 9.64 8.09 -7.40
N GLY A 132 8.98 9.17 -7.82
CA GLY A 132 7.79 9.11 -8.68
C GLY A 132 7.87 10.12 -9.82
N ALA A 133 7.27 9.80 -10.96
CA ALA A 133 7.13 10.71 -12.09
C ALA A 133 5.73 10.54 -12.69
N GLU A 134 5.01 11.64 -12.90
CA GLU A 134 3.73 11.64 -13.60
C GLU A 134 4.01 11.72 -15.11
N ILE A 135 3.58 10.72 -15.87
CA ILE A 135 3.93 10.58 -17.30
C ILE A 135 2.87 11.23 -18.18
N VAL A 136 1.60 10.99 -17.88
CA VAL A 136 0.45 11.56 -18.59
C VAL A 136 -0.64 11.84 -17.56
N SER A 137 -1.36 12.95 -17.72
CA SER A 137 -2.46 13.34 -16.84
C SER A 137 -3.66 13.85 -17.63
N GLY A 138 -4.86 13.83 -17.01
CA GLY A 138 -6.07 14.40 -17.60
C GLY A 138 -6.73 13.52 -18.67
N ILE A 139 -6.52 12.20 -18.60
CA ILE A 139 -7.09 11.21 -19.53
C ILE A 139 -8.17 10.38 -18.84
N SER A 140 -8.99 9.67 -19.61
CA SER A 140 -10.01 8.75 -19.09
C SER A 140 -9.39 7.52 -18.39
N SER A 141 -10.23 6.78 -17.65
CA SER A 141 -9.82 5.54 -16.98
C SER A 141 -9.29 4.49 -17.96
N ASN A 142 -9.96 4.31 -19.11
CA ASN A 142 -9.61 3.31 -20.11
C ASN A 142 -8.32 3.69 -20.86
N GLU A 143 -8.19 4.96 -21.30
CA GLU A 143 -6.93 5.44 -21.91
C GLU A 143 -5.73 5.31 -20.96
N ALA A 144 -5.95 5.50 -19.64
CA ALA A 144 -4.90 5.31 -18.65
C ALA A 144 -4.49 3.84 -18.52
N LEU A 145 -5.45 2.91 -18.58
CA LEU A 145 -5.18 1.46 -18.54
C LEU A 145 -4.43 1.01 -19.80
N GLU A 146 -4.85 1.47 -20.98
CA GLU A 146 -4.16 1.19 -22.25
C GLU A 146 -2.71 1.67 -22.19
N LYS A 147 -2.46 2.91 -21.74
CA LYS A 147 -1.11 3.43 -21.56
C LYS A 147 -0.29 2.69 -20.49
N GLU A 148 -0.91 2.21 -19.41
CA GLU A 148 -0.21 1.38 -18.40
C GLU A 148 0.29 0.07 -19.03
N ASP A 149 -0.53 -0.56 -19.86
CA ASP A 149 -0.19 -1.77 -20.59
C ASP A 149 0.90 -1.51 -21.64
N GLU A 150 0.78 -0.45 -22.44
CA GLU A 150 1.80 -0.05 -23.44
C GLU A 150 3.17 0.23 -22.82
N LEU A 151 3.19 0.85 -21.64
CA LEU A 151 4.45 1.18 -20.96
C LEU A 151 5.09 -0.03 -20.29
N THR A 152 4.33 -1.09 -20.00
CA THR A 152 4.82 -2.29 -19.31
C THR A 152 5.74 -3.12 -20.19
N ASP A 153 6.91 -3.50 -19.68
CA ASP A 153 7.87 -4.34 -20.39
C ASP A 153 8.79 -5.12 -19.42
N GLY A 154 9.95 -5.59 -19.90
CA GLY A 154 10.93 -6.27 -19.06
C GLY A 154 11.63 -5.39 -18.00
N GLU A 155 11.65 -4.07 -18.19
CA GLU A 155 12.28 -3.11 -17.27
C GLU A 155 11.25 -2.45 -16.33
N ILE A 156 9.99 -2.36 -16.77
CA ILE A 156 8.87 -1.68 -16.10
C ILE A 156 7.73 -2.67 -15.81
N THR A 157 7.38 -2.84 -14.54
CA THR A 157 6.32 -3.78 -14.13
C THR A 157 5.08 -3.09 -13.56
N GLN A 158 3.90 -3.69 -13.64
CA GLN A 158 2.71 -3.18 -12.94
C GLN A 158 2.68 -3.54 -11.46
N ARG A 159 3.51 -4.50 -11.00
CA ARG A 159 3.42 -5.04 -9.62
C ARG A 159 4.79 -5.32 -9.02
N ILE A 160 5.06 -4.68 -7.87
CA ILE A 160 6.25 -4.93 -7.07
C ILE A 160 5.87 -5.58 -5.75
N ARG A 161 6.48 -6.74 -5.47
CA ARG A 161 6.29 -7.51 -4.22
C ARG A 161 6.83 -6.72 -3.02
N LYS A 162 6.19 -6.85 -1.85
CA LYS A 162 6.51 -6.04 -0.65
C LYS A 162 7.95 -6.23 -0.16
N GLU A 163 8.47 -7.44 -0.25
CA GLU A 163 9.85 -7.79 0.16
C GLU A 163 10.90 -6.96 -0.57
N LYS A 164 10.58 -6.54 -1.80
CA LYS A 164 11.49 -5.79 -2.66
C LYS A 164 11.43 -4.28 -2.42
N LYS A 165 10.55 -3.82 -1.53
CA LYS A 165 10.35 -2.40 -1.22
C LYS A 165 11.17 -1.92 -0.02
N THR A 166 11.88 -2.83 0.65
CA THR A 166 12.67 -2.50 1.84
C THR A 166 13.99 -1.83 1.50
N SER A 167 14.56 -2.06 0.31
CA SER A 167 15.72 -1.31 -0.18
C SER A 167 15.31 0.12 -0.55
N THR A 168 16.16 1.09 -0.22
CA THR A 168 16.02 2.49 -0.65
C THR A 168 17.21 2.85 -1.55
N PRO A 169 16.98 3.16 -2.84
CA PRO A 169 18.01 3.67 -3.72
C PRO A 169 18.36 5.11 -3.32
N LYS A 170 19.63 5.50 -3.42
CA LYS A 170 20.10 6.85 -3.07
C LYS A 170 19.72 7.93 -4.09
N ASN A 171 19.35 7.52 -5.30
CA ASN A 171 19.08 8.41 -6.42
C ASN A 171 18.04 7.79 -7.39
N PRO A 172 17.43 8.59 -8.26
CA PRO A 172 16.43 8.11 -9.22
C PRO A 172 17.06 7.55 -10.51
N ASP A 173 18.31 7.07 -10.50
CA ASP A 173 19.07 6.73 -11.71
C ASP A 173 18.33 5.79 -12.66
N LYS A 174 17.62 4.78 -12.10
CA LYS A 174 16.88 3.82 -12.91
C LYS A 174 15.66 4.46 -13.57
N LEU A 175 14.89 5.24 -12.82
CA LEU A 175 13.74 5.98 -13.35
C LEU A 175 14.18 7.00 -14.39
N SER A 176 15.20 7.81 -14.08
CA SER A 176 15.76 8.81 -15.01
C SER A 176 16.24 8.17 -16.32
N LYS A 177 16.97 7.04 -16.24
CA LYS A 177 17.42 6.31 -17.43
C LYS A 177 16.25 5.80 -18.27
N ILE A 178 15.19 5.30 -17.64
CA ILE A 178 14.00 4.80 -18.34
C ILE A 178 13.26 5.95 -19.03
N LEU A 179 13.07 7.09 -18.34
CA LEU A 179 12.44 8.27 -18.91
C LEU A 179 13.23 8.76 -20.14
N GLY A 180 14.56 8.91 -20.01
CA GLY A 180 15.42 9.34 -21.12
C GLY A 180 15.45 8.36 -22.30
N LYS A 181 15.49 7.04 -22.04
CA LYS A 181 15.46 6.01 -23.11
C LYS A 181 14.14 6.04 -23.90
N ARG A 182 13.05 6.46 -23.26
CA ARG A 182 11.70 6.48 -23.84
C ARG A 182 11.25 7.88 -24.28
N ASP A 183 12.14 8.87 -24.22
CA ASP A 183 11.85 10.28 -24.56
C ASP A 183 10.63 10.82 -23.81
N LEU A 184 10.50 10.46 -22.54
CA LEU A 184 9.41 10.90 -21.66
C LEU A 184 9.90 12.08 -20.82
N ASP A 185 9.37 13.27 -21.11
CA ASP A 185 9.61 14.48 -20.32
C ASP A 185 8.69 14.51 -19.10
N ALA A 186 9.21 14.07 -17.95
CA ALA A 186 8.47 14.03 -16.69
C ALA A 186 9.36 14.44 -15.51
N GLU A 187 8.82 15.28 -14.63
CA GLU A 187 9.50 15.67 -13.40
C GLU A 187 9.62 14.48 -12.45
N ILE A 188 10.83 14.25 -11.93
CA ILE A 188 11.08 13.24 -10.91
C ILE A 188 10.93 13.87 -9.53
N VAL A 189 9.98 13.36 -8.76
CA VAL A 189 9.73 13.74 -7.37
C VAL A 189 10.38 12.73 -6.43
N ASP A 190 11.15 13.23 -5.47
CA ASP A 190 11.60 12.45 -4.32
C ASP A 190 10.42 12.23 -3.35
N VAL A 191 9.95 10.99 -3.29
CA VAL A 191 8.78 10.61 -2.49
C VAL A 191 9.13 10.53 -1.00
N GLN A 192 10.41 10.31 -0.66
CA GLN A 192 10.83 10.27 0.74
C GLN A 192 10.67 11.65 1.39
N ASN A 193 10.92 12.72 0.64
CA ASN A 193 10.71 14.11 1.09
C ASN A 193 9.23 14.48 1.33
N LEU A 194 8.29 13.63 0.92
CA LEU A 194 6.86 13.81 1.22
C LEU A 194 6.46 13.17 2.55
N THR A 195 7.33 12.41 3.20
CA THR A 195 6.97 11.68 4.42
C THR A 195 7.93 11.98 5.56
N VAL A 196 7.43 11.87 6.79
CA VAL A 196 8.25 12.05 8.00
C VAL A 196 8.88 10.75 8.49
N TYR A 197 8.88 9.71 7.66
CA TYR A 197 9.34 8.38 8.03
C TYR A 197 10.73 8.15 7.46
N PRO A 198 11.70 7.72 8.29
CA PRO A 198 13.03 7.37 7.81
C PRO A 198 12.99 6.07 7.00
N GLU A 199 14.14 5.69 6.44
CA GLU A 199 14.30 4.44 5.70
C GLU A 199 13.93 3.21 6.53
N ILE A 200 13.59 2.11 5.84
CA ILE A 200 13.27 0.85 6.51
C ILE A 200 14.54 0.13 6.89
N GLU A 201 14.64 -0.23 8.16
CA GLU A 201 15.62 -1.18 8.69
C GLU A 201 14.94 -2.47 9.16
N GLY A 202 15.74 -3.50 9.37
CA GLY A 202 15.30 -4.77 9.95
C GLY A 202 14.92 -5.85 8.92
N GLU A 203 14.79 -7.07 9.43
CA GLU A 203 14.47 -8.24 8.62
C GLU A 203 13.01 -8.21 8.16
N PHE A 204 12.79 -8.41 6.87
CA PHE A 204 11.45 -8.40 6.31
C PHE A 204 10.68 -9.66 6.71
N ASN A 205 9.48 -9.45 7.27
CA ASN A 205 8.58 -10.52 7.67
C ASN A 205 7.16 -10.29 7.14
N ARG A 206 6.45 -11.40 6.87
CA ARG A 206 5.03 -11.38 6.46
C ARG A 206 4.08 -11.66 7.62
N GLY A 207 4.59 -12.14 8.73
CA GLY A 207 3.84 -12.56 9.91
C GLY A 207 4.76 -12.73 11.10
N GLY A 208 4.18 -12.92 12.28
CA GLY A 208 4.90 -13.02 13.55
C GLY A 208 4.81 -11.76 14.40
N LEU A 209 5.63 -11.72 15.45
CA LEU A 209 5.62 -10.66 16.45
C LEU A 209 6.26 -9.38 15.91
N LEU A 210 5.52 -8.27 15.99
CA LEU A 210 6.02 -6.91 15.83
C LEU A 210 5.83 -6.18 17.16
N GLU A 211 6.88 -6.16 17.95
CA GLU A 211 6.90 -5.54 19.28
C GLU A 211 8.01 -4.49 19.40
N GLY A 212 7.70 -3.37 20.05
CA GLY A 212 8.63 -2.28 20.29
C GLY A 212 8.11 -0.95 19.74
N LYS A 213 9.02 0.02 19.57
CA LYS A 213 8.69 1.33 19.03
C LYS A 213 8.76 1.31 17.51
N ILE A 214 7.77 1.90 16.85
CA ILE A 214 7.82 2.17 15.41
C ILE A 214 9.04 3.04 15.13
N GLN A 215 9.84 2.67 14.14
CA GLN A 215 10.93 3.51 13.64
C GLN A 215 10.59 4.09 12.27
N SER A 216 10.06 3.27 11.37
CA SER A 216 9.72 3.70 10.01
C SER A 216 8.47 3.03 9.46
N VAL A 217 7.90 3.67 8.45
CA VAL A 217 6.78 3.15 7.66
C VAL A 217 7.02 3.50 6.20
N LYS A 218 6.98 2.51 5.31
CA LYS A 218 7.11 2.70 3.84
C LYS A 218 5.99 1.96 3.15
N GLY A 219 5.09 2.69 2.49
CA GLY A 219 3.91 2.13 1.85
C GLY A 219 3.06 1.31 2.82
N GLN A 220 3.18 -0.02 2.74
CA GLN A 220 2.41 -0.99 3.53
C GLN A 220 3.29 -1.77 4.52
N ILE A 221 4.51 -1.30 4.79
CA ILE A 221 5.49 -1.97 5.66
C ILE A 221 5.73 -1.07 6.86
N VAL A 222 5.71 -1.66 8.07
CA VAL A 222 5.99 -0.98 9.33
C VAL A 222 7.21 -1.65 9.94
N SER A 223 8.21 -0.87 10.34
CA SER A 223 9.43 -1.38 10.99
C SER A 223 9.60 -0.84 12.41
N ASN A 224 10.16 -1.68 13.28
CA ASN A 224 10.66 -1.31 14.61
C ASN A 224 12.20 -1.24 14.67
N GLY A 225 12.88 -1.28 13.51
CA GLY A 225 14.35 -1.32 13.38
C GLY A 225 14.94 -2.72 13.33
N ARG A 226 14.31 -3.69 13.99
CA ARG A 226 14.74 -5.10 13.97
C ARG A 226 13.99 -5.93 12.95
N VAL A 227 12.69 -5.67 12.83
CA VAL A 227 11.75 -6.38 11.96
C VAL A 227 10.97 -5.36 11.15
N ALA A 228 10.90 -5.59 9.84
CA ALA A 228 10.05 -4.86 8.90
C ALA A 228 8.85 -5.74 8.51
N MET A 229 7.67 -5.42 9.02
CA MET A 229 6.48 -6.25 8.87
C MET A 229 5.55 -5.72 7.77
N ALA A 230 5.21 -6.58 6.81
CA ALA A 230 4.21 -6.26 5.81
C ALA A 230 2.78 -6.30 6.39
N MET A 231 2.14 -5.13 6.45
CA MET A 231 0.73 -4.96 6.84
C MET A 231 -0.19 -5.41 5.71
N THR A 232 -0.31 -6.72 5.53
CA THR A 232 -1.04 -7.32 4.41
C THR A 232 -2.53 -7.37 4.69
N SER A 233 -3.31 -6.70 3.83
CA SER A 233 -4.77 -6.71 3.86
C SER A 233 -5.34 -8.11 4.08
N GLY A 234 -6.34 -8.25 4.95
CA GLY A 234 -6.97 -9.51 5.33
C GLY A 234 -6.28 -10.24 6.48
N LYS A 235 -4.97 -10.10 6.70
CA LYS A 235 -4.29 -10.78 7.83
C LYS A 235 -4.78 -10.25 9.17
N THR A 236 -4.86 -11.12 10.16
CA THR A 236 -5.31 -10.74 11.50
C THR A 236 -4.18 -10.19 12.37
N LEU A 237 -4.53 -9.27 13.27
CA LEU A 237 -3.70 -8.81 14.37
C LEU A 237 -4.24 -9.40 15.67
N LYS A 238 -3.35 -10.05 16.40
CA LYS A 238 -3.60 -10.58 17.74
C LYS A 238 -2.75 -9.82 18.76
N GLN A 239 -3.24 -9.78 19.99
CA GLN A 239 -2.37 -9.43 21.12
C GLN A 239 -1.43 -10.62 21.32
N PRO A 240 -0.14 -10.39 21.55
CA PRO A 240 0.77 -11.49 21.88
C PRO A 240 0.32 -12.13 23.19
N ASP A 241 0.03 -13.42 23.16
CA ASP A 241 -0.19 -14.19 24.39
C ASP A 241 1.17 -14.71 24.89
N GLN A 242 1.57 -14.29 26.10
CA GLN A 242 2.65 -14.97 26.80
C GLN A 242 2.16 -16.37 27.20
N LYS A 243 2.58 -17.40 26.45
CA LYS A 243 2.53 -18.75 26.99
C LYS A 243 3.56 -18.83 28.11
N GLY A 244 3.08 -18.86 29.35
CA GLY A 244 3.96 -19.04 30.51
C GLY A 244 4.80 -20.31 30.38
N LEU A 245 6.01 -20.26 30.93
CA LEU A 245 6.99 -21.37 30.96
C LEU A 245 6.42 -22.69 31.52
N ASN A 246 5.26 -22.67 32.19
CA ASN A 246 4.58 -23.85 32.74
C ASN A 246 3.87 -24.73 31.70
N SER A 247 4.14 -24.55 30.40
CA SER A 247 3.50 -25.30 29.30
C SER A 247 4.48 -26.06 28.41
N PHE A 248 5.71 -26.26 28.88
CA PHE A 248 6.71 -27.17 28.30
C PHE A 248 7.05 -28.28 29.29
#